data_AF-A0A7J9XIU9-F1
#
_entry.id   AF-A0A7J9XIU9-F1
#
_cell.length_a   1.000
_cell.length_b   1.000
_cell.length_c   1.000
_cell.angle_alpha   90.00
_cell.angle_beta   90.00
_cell.angle_gamma   90.00
#
_symmetry.space_group_name_H-M   'P 1'
#
loop_
_entity.id
_entity.type
_entity.pdbx_description
1 polymer ?
#
loop_
_entity_poly.entity_id
_entity_poly.type
_entity_poly.pdbx_seq_one_letter_code
_entity_poly.pdbx_strand_id
1 'polypeptide(L)' 'MWFPEKGQRSSAVAKRLCETCPLMQVCRDWALAHPDKAEFGVWGGLTEHERRALHRQRRRDLAITREAA' A
#
# COMPACT_ATOMS: atom_id res chain seq x y z
N MET A 1 11.54 7.99 -21.04
CA MET A 1 11.00 7.26 -19.87
C MET A 1 11.15 5.77 -20.16
N TRP A 2 12.06 5.08 -19.46
CA TRP A 2 12.43 3.68 -19.76
C TRP A 2 11.51 2.72 -18.99
N PHE A 3 10.74 1.92 -19.72
CA PHE A 3 9.92 0.83 -19.20
C PHE A 3 10.29 -0.46 -19.93
N PRO A 4 11.21 -1.28 -19.40
CA PRO A 4 11.54 -2.54 -20.05
C PRO A 4 10.41 -3.53 -19.77
N GLU A 5 9.83 -4.02 -20.87
CA GLU A 5 9.06 -5.25 -21.06
C GLU A 5 8.16 -5.71 -19.91
N LYS A 6 6.85 -5.70 -20.21
CA LYS A 6 5.75 -6.25 -19.42
C LYS A 6 6.19 -7.50 -18.61
N GLY A 7 6.29 -7.35 -17.28
CA GLY A 7 6.11 -8.49 -16.37
C GLY A 7 7.22 -8.85 -15.36
N GLN A 8 8.35 -8.14 -15.23
CA GLN A 8 9.48 -8.68 -14.42
C GLN A 8 10.08 -7.78 -13.34
N ARG A 9 9.25 -7.07 -12.58
CA ARG A 9 9.50 -6.95 -11.14
C ARG A 9 8.27 -7.45 -10.43
N SER A 10 8.32 -8.71 -9.97
CA SER A 10 7.26 -9.26 -9.14
C SER A 10 7.01 -8.31 -7.97
N SER A 11 5.78 -8.24 -7.51
CA SER A 11 5.43 -7.47 -6.30
C SER A 11 6.38 -7.80 -5.14
N ALA A 12 6.90 -9.03 -5.07
CA ALA A 12 7.93 -9.45 -4.12
C ALA A 12 9.26 -8.67 -4.26
N VAL A 13 9.79 -8.46 -5.47
CA VAL A 13 11.02 -7.67 -5.67
C VAL A 13 10.80 -6.21 -5.27
N ALA A 14 9.66 -5.63 -5.67
CA ALA A 14 9.33 -4.26 -5.30
C ALA A 14 9.12 -4.09 -3.78
N LYS A 15 8.53 -5.10 -3.11
CA LYS A 15 8.40 -5.13 -1.65
C LYS A 15 9.75 -5.17 -0.94
N ARG A 16 10.68 -6.02 -1.37
CA ARG A 16 12.04 -6.06 -0.81
C ARG A 16 12.77 -4.72 -0.93
N LEU A 17 12.58 -4.00 -2.04
CA LEU A 17 13.12 -2.65 -2.20
C LEU A 17 12.45 -1.63 -1.27
N CYS A 18 11.15 -1.80 -0.96
CA CYS A 18 10.46 -0.94 -0.02
C CYS A 18 10.93 -1.18 1.43
N GLU A 19 11.32 -2.40 1.79
CA GLU A 19 11.80 -2.74 3.14
C GLU A 19 13.09 -2.00 3.52
N THR A 20 13.93 -1.67 2.53
CA THR A 20 15.16 -0.90 2.75
C THR A 20 14.96 0.61 2.58
N CYS A 21 13.76 1.07 2.23
CA CYS A 21 13.47 2.47 1.98
C CYS A 21 13.26 3.24 3.31
N PRO A 22 14.07 4.28 3.61
CA PRO A 22 13.92 5.06 4.85
C PRO A 22 12.58 5.80 4.93
N LEU A 23 11.95 6.06 3.79
CA LEU A 23 10.66 6.76 3.69
C LEU A 23 9.47 5.80 3.51
N MET A 24 9.65 4.50 3.79
CA MET A 24 8.61 3.50 3.60
C MET A 24 7.30 3.88 4.32
N GLN A 25 7.39 4.36 5.56
CA GLN A 25 6.22 4.74 6.36
C GLN A 25 5.49 5.94 5.75
N VAL A 26 6.22 7.01 5.42
CA VAL A 26 5.65 8.21 4.77
C VAL A 26 5.01 7.85 3.42
N CYS A 27 5.67 7.01 2.62
CA CYS A 27 5.15 6.51 1.35
C CYS A 27 3.86 5.70 1.55
N ARG A 28 3.83 4.84 2.57
CA ARG A 28 2.65 4.04 2.93
C ARG A 28 1.48 4.92 3.34
N ASP A 29 1.72 5.88 4.22
CA ASP A 29 0.68 6.75 4.73
C ASP A 29 0.11 7.64 3.62
N TRP A 30 0.98 8.16 2.76
CA TRP A 30 0.55 8.93 1.60
C TRP A 30 -0.30 8.09 0.64
N ALA A 31 0.10 6.83 0.37
CA ALA A 31 -0.64 5.93 -0.51
C ALA A 31 -1.99 5.50 0.08
N LEU A 32 -2.10 5.40 1.40
CA LEU A 32 -3.38 5.17 2.07
C LEU A 32 -4.25 6.43 2.08
N ALA A 33 -3.66 7.63 2.13
CA ALA A 33 -4.42 8.88 2.06
C ALA A 33 -4.92 9.22 0.64
N HIS A 34 -4.21 8.77 -0.40
CA HIS A 34 -4.51 9.09 -1.81
C HIS A 34 -4.69 7.81 -2.66
N PRO A 35 -5.76 7.03 -2.41
CA PRO A 35 -5.98 5.75 -3.10
C PRO A 35 -6.18 5.90 -4.62
N ASP A 36 -6.66 7.05 -5.08
CA ASP A 36 -6.77 7.42 -6.50
C ASP A 36 -5.39 7.56 -7.18
N LYS A 37 -4.40 8.07 -6.45
CA LYS A 37 -3.03 8.26 -6.96
C LYS A 37 -2.15 7.04 -6.77
N ALA A 38 -2.51 6.17 -5.84
CA ALA A 38 -1.82 4.93 -5.52
C ALA A 38 -2.67 3.70 -5.88
N GLU A 39 -3.37 3.74 -7.02
CA GLU A 39 -4.22 2.63 -7.47
C GLU A 39 -3.37 1.39 -7.78
N PHE A 40 -2.31 1.54 -8.58
CA PHE A 40 -1.49 0.42 -9.04
C PHE A 40 -0.12 0.33 -8.35
N GLY A 41 0.46 -0.88 -8.36
CA GLY A 41 1.84 -1.12 -7.94
C GLY A 41 2.05 -1.25 -6.43
N VAL A 42 3.33 -1.31 -6.03
CA VAL A 42 3.76 -1.42 -4.63
C VAL A 42 4.10 -0.04 -4.08
N TRP A 43 3.48 0.32 -2.96
CA TRP A 43 3.67 1.59 -2.26
C TRP A 43 3.91 1.32 -0.79
N GLY A 44 5.01 1.82 -0.23
CA GLY A 44 5.34 1.63 1.19
C GLY A 44 5.34 0.16 1.63
N GLY A 45 5.77 -0.76 0.76
CA GLY A 45 5.79 -2.21 1.00
C GLY A 45 4.45 -2.93 0.83
N LEU A 46 3.41 -2.24 0.38
CA LEU A 46 2.07 -2.81 0.18
C LEU A 46 1.72 -2.87 -1.29
N THR A 47 1.13 -3.97 -1.73
CA THR A 47 0.40 -4.04 -3.00
C THR A 47 -0.92 -3.30 -2.90
N GLU A 48 -1.50 -3.03 -4.06
CA GLU A 48 -2.88 -2.55 -4.20
C GLU A 48 -3.88 -3.38 -3.39
N HIS A 49 -3.81 -4.72 -3.49
CA HIS A 49 -4.74 -5.59 -2.79
C HIS A 49 -4.61 -5.46 -1.26
N GLU A 50 -3.38 -5.36 -0.76
CA GLU A 50 -3.10 -5.17 0.67
C GLU A 50 -3.55 -3.79 1.16
N ARG A 51 -3.34 -2.73 0.37
CA ARG A 51 -3.88 -1.38 0.70
C ARG A 51 -5.40 -1.41 0.80
N ARG A 52 -6.08 -2.05 -0.15
CA ARG A 52 -7.55 -2.19 -0.11
C ARG A 52 -8.01 -3.01 1.09
N ALA A 53 -7.28 -4.05 1.47
CA ALA A 53 -7.57 -4.84 2.67
C ALA A 53 -7.42 -4.02 3.97
N LEU A 54 -6.35 -3.24 4.09
CA LEU A 54 -6.13 -2.35 5.23
C LEU A 54 -7.21 -1.28 5.36
N HIS A 55 -7.66 -0.68 4.25
CA HIS A 55 -8.79 0.25 4.29
C HIS A 55 -10.06 -0.41 4.82
N ARG A 56 -10.37 -1.64 4.39
CA ARG A 56 -11.53 -2.38 4.91
C ARG A 56 -11.38 -2.72 6.38
N GLN A 57 -10.19 -3.11 6.82
CA GLN A 57 -9.90 -3.40 8.22
C GLN A 57 -10.07 -2.14 9.08
N ARG A 58 -9.42 -1.03 8.73
CA ARG A 58 -9.55 0.25 9.47
C ARG A 58 -11.01 0.69 9.60
N ARG A 59 -11.83 0.51 8.56
CA ARG A 59 -13.27 0.80 8.65
C ARG A 59 -14.01 -0.12 9.61
N ARG A 60 -13.66 -1.39 9.67
CA ARG A 60 -14.24 -2.35 10.64
C ARG A 60 -13.80 -2.02 12.06
N ASP A 61 -12.53 -1.74 12.27
CA ASP A 61 -11.99 -1.40 13.59
C ASP A 61 -12.65 -0.12 14.13
N LEU A 62 -12.87 0.87 13.26
CA LEU A 62 -13.63 2.09 13.58
C LEU A 62 -15.11 1.82 13.89
N ALA A 63 -15.73 0.82 13.26
CA ALA A 63 -17.10 0.44 13.59
C ALA A 63 -17.16 -0.23 14.98
N ILE A 64 -16.24 -1.16 15.25
CA ILE A 64 -16.14 -1.87 16.53
C ILE A 64 -15.90 -0.87 17.68
N THR A 65 -14.95 0.07 17.51
CA THR A 65 -14.66 1.08 18.55
C THR A 65 -15.81 2.04 18.80
N ARG A 66 -16.66 2.32 17.82
CA ARG A 66 -17.87 3.15 17.99
C ARG A 66 -19.02 2.42 18.66
N GLU A 67 -19.07 1.10 18.55
CA GLU A 67 -20.12 0.27 19.13
C GLU A 67 -19.80 -0.13 20.58
N ALA A 68 -18.51 -0.12 20.95
CA ALA A 68 -18.01 -0.36 22.30
C ALA A 68 -17.97 0.89 23.20
N ALA A 69 -18.31 2.08 22.68
CA ALA A 69 -18.32 3.36 23.38
C ALA A 69 -19.76 3.85 23.59
#